data_AF-A0A2M7T852-F1
#
_entry.id   AF-A0A2M7T852-F1
#
_cell.length_a   1.000
_cell.length_b   1.000
_cell.length_c   1.000
_cell.angle_alpha   90.00
_cell.angle_beta   90.00
_cell.angle_gamma   90.00
#
_symmetry.space_group_name_H-M   'P 1'
#
loop_
_entity.id
_entity.type
_entity.pdbx_description
1 polymer ?
#
loop_
_entity_poly.entity_id
_entity_poly.type
_entity_poly.pdbx_seq_one_letter_code
_entity_poly.pdbx_strand_id
1 'polypeptide(L)'
;MEQVQAFVNDVMVPDLIAIAPFDRLFPRGAIFDGKLTLHKPDPDQTRMYTKFSWFDDKVGGGKHPLDSGQEPINYTGIDPLDNKGPVKGKYDWTQAVRYGDDNRPMEVGPLAQMLVAHLAGRPDTKKAVDDALKAIGQPGNVGILMSDLGRIAARVLKAKVNADNALRWADELLDNIKKGNTKVFTAKPIPGSGIGKGGWDAPRGRNTPSQPW
;
A
#
# COMPACT_ATOMS: atom_id res chain seq x y z
N MET A 1 26.80 -25.17 -13.51
CA MET A 1 26.59 -23.90 -14.26
C MET A 1 25.21 -23.88 -14.91
N GLU A 2 24.87 -24.87 -15.73
CA GLU A 2 23.58 -24.94 -16.45
C GLU A 2 22.33 -25.00 -15.53
N GLN A 3 22.38 -25.80 -14.45
CA GLN A 3 21.30 -25.87 -13.46
C GLN A 3 21.11 -24.57 -12.64
N VAL A 4 22.19 -23.80 -12.43
CA VAL A 4 22.12 -22.52 -11.74
C VAL A 4 21.53 -21.46 -12.67
N GLN A 5 21.93 -21.49 -13.94
CA GLN A 5 21.39 -20.60 -14.96
C GLN A 5 19.90 -20.85 -15.21
N ALA A 6 19.48 -22.12 -15.28
CA ALA A 6 18.08 -22.51 -15.37
C ALA A 6 17.29 -22.08 -14.12
N PHE A 7 17.84 -22.29 -12.91
CA PHE A 7 17.19 -21.82 -11.68
C PHE A 7 17.04 -20.28 -11.64
N VAL A 8 18.06 -19.54 -12.07
CA VAL A 8 18.00 -18.07 -12.14
C VAL A 8 16.97 -17.63 -13.19
N ASN A 9 17.00 -18.18 -14.39
CA ASN A 9 16.17 -17.73 -15.50
C ASN A 9 14.71 -18.22 -15.42
N ASP A 10 14.47 -19.42 -14.89
CA ASP A 10 13.16 -20.07 -14.92
C ASP A 10 12.39 -19.94 -13.60
N VAL A 11 13.09 -19.60 -12.50
CA VAL A 11 12.47 -19.45 -11.18
C VAL A 11 12.73 -18.06 -10.63
N MET A 12 14.01 -17.66 -10.52
CA MET A 12 14.37 -16.45 -9.79
C MET A 12 13.94 -15.17 -10.51
N VAL A 13 14.17 -15.06 -11.83
CA VAL A 13 13.83 -13.87 -12.63
C VAL A 13 12.30 -13.70 -12.80
N PRO A 14 11.52 -14.74 -13.14
CA PRO A 14 10.06 -14.66 -13.19
C PRO A 14 9.44 -14.32 -11.84
N ASP A 15 9.91 -14.92 -10.74
CA ASP A 15 9.46 -14.59 -9.38
C ASP A 15 9.85 -13.16 -9.01
N LEU A 16 11.05 -12.69 -9.38
CA LEU A 16 11.48 -11.31 -9.13
C LEU A 16 10.62 -10.29 -9.88
N ILE A 17 10.20 -10.59 -11.12
CA ILE A 17 9.30 -9.76 -11.92
C ILE A 17 7.88 -9.80 -11.34
N ALA A 18 7.40 -10.95 -10.87
CA ALA A 18 6.11 -11.08 -10.19
C ALA A 18 6.07 -10.39 -8.81
N ILE A 19 7.24 -10.20 -8.17
CA ILE A 19 7.36 -9.64 -6.81
C ILE A 19 7.82 -8.17 -6.82
N ALA A 20 8.42 -7.69 -7.92
CA ALA A 20 8.96 -6.34 -8.08
C ALA A 20 7.91 -5.29 -7.69
N PRO A 21 8.10 -4.59 -6.54
CA PRO A 21 6.97 -3.86 -5.97
C PRO A 21 6.54 -2.62 -6.74
N PHE A 22 7.40 -2.15 -7.64
CA PHE A 22 7.14 -1.03 -8.53
C PHE A 22 6.49 -1.47 -9.84
N ASP A 23 6.40 -2.79 -10.11
CA ASP A 23 5.88 -3.37 -11.36
C ASP A 23 4.51 -4.05 -11.25
N ARG A 24 3.92 -4.02 -10.06
CA ARG A 24 2.57 -4.52 -9.78
C ARG A 24 1.49 -3.74 -10.54
N LEU A 25 0.32 -4.36 -10.69
CA LEU A 25 -0.90 -3.71 -11.21
C LEU A 25 -1.17 -2.37 -10.51
N PHE A 26 -1.02 -2.36 -9.18
CA PHE A 26 -0.95 -1.15 -8.37
C PHE A 26 0.46 -1.05 -7.77
N PRO A 27 1.33 -0.21 -8.33
CA PRO A 27 2.73 -0.14 -7.92
C PRO A 27 2.89 0.65 -6.62
N ARG A 28 4.00 0.42 -5.91
CA ARG A 28 4.40 1.29 -4.79
C ARG A 28 4.74 2.68 -5.31
N GLY A 29 4.30 3.71 -4.59
CA GLY A 29 4.60 5.09 -4.88
C GLY A 29 4.10 6.02 -3.78
N ALA A 30 4.61 7.25 -3.79
CA ALA A 30 4.15 8.33 -2.94
C ALA A 30 3.98 9.61 -3.77
N ILE A 31 3.06 10.46 -3.31
CA ILE A 31 2.75 11.76 -3.87
C ILE A 31 2.78 12.73 -2.68
N PHE A 32 3.48 13.85 -2.83
CA PHE A 32 3.66 14.82 -1.76
C PHE A 32 3.11 16.19 -2.16
N ASP A 33 2.64 16.95 -1.17
CA ASP A 33 2.23 18.36 -1.30
C ASP A 33 1.16 18.61 -2.38
N GLY A 34 0.34 17.59 -2.69
CA GLY A 34 -0.67 17.65 -3.77
C GLY A 34 -0.07 17.78 -5.18
N LYS A 35 1.25 17.69 -5.33
CA LYS A 35 1.93 17.76 -6.62
C LYS A 35 1.89 16.38 -7.24
N LEU A 36 1.28 16.24 -8.42
CA LEU A 36 1.15 14.99 -9.17
C LEU A 36 2.50 14.52 -9.76
N THR A 37 3.47 14.31 -8.87
CA THR A 37 4.81 13.82 -9.14
C THR A 37 4.98 12.52 -8.38
N LEU A 38 5.40 11.47 -9.09
CA LEU A 38 5.59 10.16 -8.50
C LEU A 38 6.96 10.08 -7.81
N HIS A 39 6.95 9.73 -6.53
CA HIS A 39 8.15 9.46 -5.76
C HIS A 39 8.23 7.97 -5.41
N LYS A 40 9.46 7.45 -5.31
CA LYS A 40 9.72 6.10 -4.77
C LYS A 40 9.82 6.21 -3.24
N PRO A 41 8.86 5.66 -2.48
CA PRO A 41 8.93 5.69 -1.03
C PRO A 41 9.90 4.64 -0.50
N ASP A 42 10.57 4.98 0.59
CA ASP A 42 11.32 4.05 1.42
C ASP A 42 10.39 3.52 2.54
N PRO A 43 10.06 2.22 2.56
CA PRO A 43 9.22 1.64 3.61
C PRO A 43 9.74 1.91 5.03
N ASP A 44 11.05 2.05 5.19
CA ASP A 44 11.70 2.19 6.49
C ASP A 44 11.65 3.62 7.02
N GLN A 45 11.08 4.56 6.25
CA GLN A 45 10.74 5.91 6.70
C GLN A 45 9.38 5.99 7.41
N THR A 46 8.67 4.87 7.55
CA THR A 46 7.42 4.85 8.31
C THR A 46 7.72 5.03 9.81
N ARG A 47 6.96 5.91 10.46
CA ARG A 47 7.07 6.22 11.88
C ARG A 47 5.70 6.11 12.53
N MET A 48 5.62 5.50 13.70
CA MET A 48 4.41 5.47 14.53
C MET A 48 4.54 6.54 15.61
N TYR A 49 3.40 7.13 16.01
CA TYR A 49 3.25 8.18 17.02
C TYR A 49 2.12 7.84 17.99
N THR A 50 2.33 8.03 19.30
CA THR A 50 1.33 7.73 20.34
C THR A 50 0.93 8.93 21.20
N LYS A 51 1.44 10.13 20.90
CA LYS A 51 1.20 11.37 21.67
C LYS A 51 -0.29 11.64 21.95
N PHE A 52 -1.17 11.33 21.01
CA PHE A 52 -2.62 11.55 21.10
C PHE A 52 -3.44 10.25 21.17
N SER A 53 -2.78 9.13 21.40
CA SER A 53 -3.37 7.80 21.42
C SER A 53 -3.20 7.18 22.81
N TRP A 54 -4.12 6.31 23.25
CA TRP A 54 -4.09 5.65 24.58
C TRP A 54 -3.04 4.53 24.71
N PHE A 55 -1.83 4.79 24.21
CA PHE A 55 -0.65 3.97 24.39
C PHE A 55 0.42 4.76 25.12
N ASP A 56 1.35 4.09 25.78
CA ASP A 56 2.54 4.73 26.32
C ASP A 56 3.39 5.40 25.20
N ASP A 57 3.98 6.55 25.48
CA ASP A 57 4.78 7.28 24.49
C ASP A 57 6.06 6.50 24.12
N LYS A 58 6.56 5.63 25.00
CA LYS A 58 7.72 4.77 24.75
C LYS A 58 7.45 3.71 23.69
N VAL A 59 6.20 3.34 23.42
CA VAL A 59 5.89 2.30 22.42
C VAL A 59 5.64 2.84 21.02
N GLY A 60 5.58 4.15 20.86
CA GLY A 60 5.37 4.76 19.56
C GLY A 60 5.88 6.18 19.44
N GLY A 61 6.82 6.69 20.23
CA GLY A 61 7.34 8.06 20.10
C GLY A 61 8.23 8.30 18.87
N GLY A 62 7.73 8.10 17.65
CA GLY A 62 8.51 8.22 16.41
C GLY A 62 9.28 6.96 16.06
N LYS A 63 8.80 5.79 16.50
CA LYS A 63 9.47 4.51 16.24
C LYS A 63 9.10 3.95 14.88
N HIS A 64 10.01 3.19 14.28
CA HIS A 64 9.68 2.35 13.13
C HIS A 64 8.67 1.27 13.57
N PRO A 65 7.75 0.79 12.71
CA PRO A 65 6.75 -0.22 13.08
C PRO A 65 7.33 -1.50 13.72
N LEU A 66 8.51 -1.94 13.28
CA LEU A 66 9.21 -3.09 13.88
C LEU A 66 9.64 -2.86 15.34
N ASP A 67 9.87 -1.61 15.73
CA ASP A 67 10.34 -1.24 17.07
C ASP A 67 9.20 -0.70 17.95
N SER A 68 8.04 -0.47 17.34
CA SER A 68 6.82 -0.02 17.99
C SER A 68 6.13 -1.16 18.73
N GLY A 69 5.34 -0.82 19.75
CA GLY A 69 4.56 -1.77 20.53
C GLY A 69 3.10 -1.35 20.66
N GLN A 70 2.28 -2.27 21.17
CA GLN A 70 0.85 -2.03 21.43
C GLN A 70 0.52 -1.93 22.92
N GLU A 71 1.47 -2.20 23.81
CA GLU A 71 1.29 -2.19 25.26
C GLU A 71 2.44 -1.46 25.97
N PRO A 72 2.20 -0.80 27.12
CA PRO A 72 0.93 -0.76 27.84
C PRO A 72 -0.07 0.24 27.21
N ILE A 73 -1.34 -0.16 27.27
CA ILE A 73 -2.50 0.69 26.97
C ILE A 73 -2.92 1.45 28.24
N ASN A 74 -3.23 2.74 28.10
CA ASN A 74 -3.71 3.56 29.20
C ASN A 74 -4.85 4.50 28.75
N TYR A 75 -6.09 4.08 29.00
CA TYR A 75 -7.27 4.89 28.72
C TYR A 75 -7.37 6.03 29.73
N THR A 76 -7.32 7.28 29.24
CA THR A 76 -7.33 8.48 30.09
C THR A 76 -8.68 9.19 30.12
N GLY A 77 -9.72 8.62 29.49
CA GLY A 77 -10.95 9.36 29.19
C GLY A 77 -10.83 10.18 27.90
N ILE A 78 -11.97 10.72 27.46
CA ILE A 78 -12.07 11.67 26.35
C ILE A 78 -12.57 12.99 26.95
N ASP A 79 -11.85 14.08 26.72
CA ASP A 79 -12.33 15.42 27.09
C ASP A 79 -13.67 15.70 26.41
N PRO A 80 -14.60 16.44 27.05
CA PRO A 80 -15.88 16.79 26.43
C PRO A 80 -15.70 17.40 25.03
N LEU A 81 -16.39 16.82 24.05
CA LEU A 81 -16.45 17.34 22.68
C LEU A 81 -17.36 18.57 22.67
N ASP A 82 -16.83 19.71 23.09
CA ASP A 82 -17.58 20.96 23.27
C ASP A 82 -17.59 21.86 22.03
N ASN A 83 -17.03 21.39 20.91
CA ASN A 83 -16.86 22.10 19.63
C ASN A 83 -16.07 23.43 19.75
N LYS A 84 -15.33 23.67 20.84
CA LYS A 84 -14.58 24.92 21.05
C LYS A 84 -13.09 24.83 20.69
N GLY A 85 -12.64 23.70 20.17
CA GLY A 85 -11.26 23.53 19.73
C GLY A 85 -10.84 22.06 19.59
N PRO A 86 -9.57 21.80 19.26
CA PRO A 86 -9.05 20.44 19.23
C PRO A 86 -9.09 19.82 20.63
N VAL A 87 -9.37 18.51 20.67
CA VAL A 87 -9.27 17.72 21.90
C VAL A 87 -7.86 17.83 22.46
N LYS A 88 -7.75 18.11 23.76
CA LYS A 88 -6.48 18.15 24.46
C LYS A 88 -6.18 16.74 25.00
N GLY A 89 -4.90 16.38 25.05
CA GLY A 89 -4.49 15.05 25.53
C GLY A 89 -4.83 13.89 24.58
N LYS A 90 -4.78 12.66 25.10
CA LYS A 90 -4.98 11.42 24.32
C LYS A 90 -6.48 11.16 24.10
N TYR A 91 -6.86 10.81 22.87
CA TYR A 91 -8.26 10.67 22.47
C TYR A 91 -8.56 9.52 21.51
N ASP A 92 -7.56 8.70 21.16
CA ASP A 92 -7.70 7.67 20.12
C ASP A 92 -7.11 6.31 20.52
N TRP A 93 -7.74 5.24 20.03
CA TRP A 93 -7.27 3.87 20.12
C TRP A 93 -6.28 3.50 19.01
N THR A 94 -6.05 4.37 18.04
CA THR A 94 -5.12 4.12 16.94
C THR A 94 -3.83 4.91 17.12
N GLN A 95 -2.70 4.30 16.75
CA GLN A 95 -1.42 5.01 16.67
C GLN A 95 -1.38 5.86 15.40
N ALA A 96 -0.78 7.04 15.49
CA ALA A 96 -0.63 7.97 14.38
C ALA A 96 0.56 7.57 13.50
N VAL A 97 0.29 6.96 12.35
CA VAL A 97 1.34 6.64 11.37
C VAL A 97 1.73 7.90 10.58
N ARG A 98 3.03 8.12 10.40
CA ARG A 98 3.63 9.21 9.64
C ARG A 98 4.73 8.67 8.72
N TYR A 99 5.06 9.45 7.70
CA TYR A 99 6.09 9.09 6.73
C TYR A 99 7.19 10.17 6.69
N GLY A 100 8.45 9.73 6.63
CA GLY A 100 9.60 10.62 6.49
C GLY A 100 10.01 11.31 7.79
N ASP A 101 11.17 11.96 7.76
CA ASP A 101 11.75 12.65 8.92
C ASP A 101 10.96 13.92 9.31
N ASP A 102 10.19 14.47 8.37
CA ASP A 102 9.30 15.61 8.58
C ASP A 102 7.89 15.20 9.05
N ASN A 103 7.69 13.92 9.39
CA ASN A 103 6.47 13.40 10.00
C ASN A 103 5.20 13.71 9.19
N ARG A 104 5.25 13.48 7.88
CA ARG A 104 4.12 13.75 6.99
C ARG A 104 2.92 12.86 7.32
N PRO A 105 1.71 13.44 7.47
CA PRO A 105 0.48 12.66 7.39
C PRO A 105 0.26 12.26 5.93
N MET A 106 -0.14 11.01 5.71
CA MET A 106 -0.34 10.47 4.36
C MET A 106 -1.76 9.94 4.22
N GLU A 107 -2.38 10.19 3.07
CA GLU A 107 -3.59 9.49 2.65
C GLU A 107 -3.22 8.15 2.00
N VAL A 108 -3.97 7.10 2.34
CA VAL A 108 -3.90 5.80 1.67
C VAL A 108 -5.30 5.41 1.21
N GLY A 109 -5.38 4.50 0.23
CA GLY A 109 -6.66 3.99 -0.26
C GLY A 109 -6.75 3.94 -1.78
N PRO A 110 -7.95 3.66 -2.31
CA PRO A 110 -8.18 3.57 -3.74
C PRO A 110 -7.75 4.82 -4.51
N LEU A 111 -8.00 6.02 -3.96
CA LEU A 111 -7.57 7.27 -4.61
C LEU A 111 -6.05 7.33 -4.77
N ALA A 112 -5.30 7.18 -3.66
CA ALA A 112 -3.85 7.19 -3.68
C ALA A 112 -3.27 6.13 -4.63
N GLN A 113 -3.82 4.90 -4.59
CA GLN A 113 -3.37 3.80 -5.45
C GLN A 113 -3.65 4.05 -6.94
N MET A 114 -4.81 4.61 -7.28
CA MET A 114 -5.14 4.96 -8.67
C MET A 114 -4.29 6.11 -9.19
N LEU A 115 -4.03 7.15 -8.38
CA LEU A 115 -3.14 8.24 -8.75
C LEU A 115 -1.71 7.75 -8.97
N VAL A 116 -1.17 6.96 -8.04
CA VAL A 116 0.17 6.37 -8.16
C VAL A 116 0.28 5.48 -9.40
N ALA A 117 -0.69 4.60 -9.64
CA ALA A 117 -0.70 3.73 -10.80
C ALA A 117 -0.82 4.51 -12.13
N HIS A 118 -1.60 5.60 -12.16
CA HIS A 118 -1.73 6.48 -13.32
C HIS A 118 -0.41 7.19 -13.63
N LEU A 119 0.22 7.80 -12.62
CA LEU A 119 1.52 8.47 -12.75
C LEU A 119 2.66 7.51 -13.09
N ALA A 120 2.58 6.26 -12.63
CA ALA A 120 3.49 5.19 -13.00
C ALA A 120 3.24 4.62 -14.42
N GLY A 121 2.23 5.13 -15.14
CA GLY A 121 1.94 4.73 -16.51
C GLY A 121 1.32 3.34 -16.65
N ARG A 122 0.67 2.80 -15.60
CA ARG A 122 0.06 1.46 -15.65
C ARG A 122 -1.10 1.45 -16.66
N PRO A 123 -1.05 0.65 -17.74
CA PRO A 123 -1.97 0.78 -18.88
C PRO A 123 -3.44 0.70 -18.52
N ASP A 124 -3.84 -0.31 -17.72
CA ASP A 124 -5.24 -0.52 -17.34
C ASP A 124 -5.78 0.64 -16.50
N THR A 125 -4.99 1.11 -15.52
CA THR A 125 -5.35 2.27 -14.69
C THR A 125 -5.42 3.54 -15.51
N LYS A 126 -4.41 3.79 -16.35
CA LYS A 126 -4.33 4.99 -17.19
C LYS A 126 -5.54 5.07 -18.11
N LYS A 127 -5.88 3.96 -18.78
CA LYS A 127 -7.06 3.87 -19.62
C LYS A 127 -8.35 4.13 -18.83
N ALA A 128 -8.53 3.46 -17.70
CA ALA A 128 -9.75 3.61 -16.89
C ALA A 128 -9.96 5.05 -16.40
N VAL A 129 -8.90 5.72 -15.95
CA VAL A 129 -8.96 7.13 -15.51
C VAL A 129 -9.17 8.07 -16.68
N ASP A 130 -8.39 7.93 -17.76
CA ASP A 130 -8.46 8.84 -18.91
C ASP A 130 -9.82 8.74 -19.61
N ASP A 131 -10.41 7.54 -19.72
CA ASP A 131 -11.76 7.33 -20.24
C ASP A 131 -12.82 7.99 -19.34
N ALA A 132 -12.71 7.82 -18.01
CA ALA A 132 -13.64 8.43 -17.07
C ALA A 132 -13.58 9.95 -17.11
N LEU A 133 -12.36 10.51 -17.16
CA LEU A 133 -12.13 11.95 -17.30
C LEU A 133 -12.69 12.49 -18.61
N LYS A 134 -12.51 11.78 -19.72
CA LYS A 134 -13.10 12.13 -21.01
C LYS A 134 -14.63 12.13 -20.96
N ALA A 135 -15.23 11.13 -20.33
CA ALA A 135 -16.69 11.01 -20.22
C ALA A 135 -17.34 12.18 -19.45
N ILE A 136 -16.61 12.79 -18.50
CA ILE A 136 -17.09 13.96 -17.74
C ILE A 136 -16.58 15.30 -18.31
N GLY A 137 -15.98 15.30 -19.51
CA GLY A 137 -15.48 16.53 -20.16
C GLY A 137 -14.24 17.14 -19.51
N GLN A 138 -13.43 16.34 -18.79
CA GLN A 138 -12.21 16.77 -18.09
C GLN A 138 -10.95 16.01 -18.57
N PRO A 139 -10.75 15.80 -19.89
CA PRO A 139 -9.64 14.98 -20.39
C PRO A 139 -8.28 15.51 -19.91
N GLY A 140 -7.44 14.61 -19.38
CA GLY A 140 -6.10 14.94 -18.87
C GLY A 140 -6.07 15.64 -17.50
N ASN A 141 -7.22 16.07 -16.97
CA ASN A 141 -7.30 16.75 -15.67
C ASN A 141 -7.39 15.75 -14.51
N VAL A 142 -6.32 14.98 -14.30
CA VAL A 142 -6.23 13.98 -13.22
C VAL A 142 -6.39 14.62 -11.83
N GLY A 143 -5.99 15.89 -11.68
CA GLY A 143 -6.06 16.62 -10.42
C GLY A 143 -7.46 16.72 -9.83
N ILE A 144 -8.52 16.65 -10.66
CA ILE A 144 -9.92 16.68 -10.20
C ILE A 144 -10.28 15.49 -9.29
N LEU A 145 -9.52 14.39 -9.37
CA LEU A 145 -9.69 13.22 -8.50
C LEU A 145 -9.23 13.48 -7.06
N MET A 146 -8.47 14.54 -6.78
CA MET A 146 -8.06 14.90 -5.41
C MET A 146 -9.21 15.59 -4.65
N SER A 147 -10.34 14.89 -4.55
CA SER A 147 -11.61 15.35 -3.97
C SER A 147 -12.37 14.18 -3.35
N ASP A 148 -13.39 14.46 -2.53
CA ASP A 148 -14.27 13.42 -1.97
C ASP A 148 -14.98 12.61 -3.06
N LEU A 149 -15.47 13.29 -4.09
CA LEU A 149 -16.05 12.62 -5.25
C LEU A 149 -15.01 11.76 -5.98
N GLY A 150 -13.77 12.24 -6.07
CA GLY A 150 -12.65 11.49 -6.59
C GLY A 150 -12.31 10.23 -5.79
N ARG A 151 -12.48 10.23 -4.46
CA ARG A 151 -12.35 9.01 -3.62
C ARG A 151 -13.40 7.96 -3.97
N ILE A 152 -14.63 8.40 -4.24
CA ILE A 152 -15.73 7.50 -4.66
C ILE A 152 -15.43 6.95 -6.06
N ALA A 153 -15.10 7.83 -7.01
CA ALA A 153 -14.76 7.45 -8.38
C ALA A 153 -13.58 6.46 -8.42
N ALA A 154 -12.50 6.75 -7.69
CA ALA A 154 -11.33 5.88 -7.63
C ALA A 154 -11.64 4.49 -7.06
N ARG A 155 -12.56 4.38 -6.10
CA ARG A 155 -13.01 3.07 -5.58
C ARG A 155 -13.69 2.24 -6.68
N VAL A 156 -14.57 2.86 -7.47
CA VAL A 156 -15.28 2.19 -8.57
C VAL A 156 -14.31 1.82 -9.70
N LEU A 157 -13.43 2.75 -10.10
CA LEU A 157 -12.43 2.49 -11.14
C LEU A 157 -11.45 1.40 -10.73
N LYS A 158 -10.97 1.41 -9.48
CA LYS A 158 -10.11 0.34 -8.95
C LYS A 158 -10.82 -1.01 -8.95
N ALA A 159 -12.11 -1.04 -8.57
CA ALA A 159 -12.90 -2.27 -8.61
C ALA A 159 -13.01 -2.83 -10.03
N LYS A 160 -13.26 -1.96 -11.03
CA LYS A 160 -13.27 -2.35 -12.43
C LYS A 160 -11.92 -2.92 -12.89
N VAL A 161 -10.82 -2.22 -12.62
CA VAL A 161 -9.47 -2.66 -12.99
C VAL A 161 -9.15 -4.02 -12.37
N ASN A 162 -9.51 -4.24 -11.10
CA ASN A 162 -9.37 -5.53 -10.44
C ASN A 162 -10.22 -6.62 -11.09
N ALA A 163 -11.49 -6.35 -11.40
CA ALA A 163 -12.39 -7.34 -12.00
C ALA A 163 -11.91 -7.78 -13.39
N ASP A 164 -11.49 -6.82 -14.22
CA ASP A 164 -10.93 -7.10 -15.55
C ASP A 164 -9.66 -7.97 -15.45
N ASN A 165 -8.79 -7.70 -14.46
CA ASN A 165 -7.57 -8.49 -14.26
C ASN A 165 -7.81 -9.84 -13.59
N ALA A 166 -8.84 -9.98 -12.74
CA ALA A 166 -9.19 -11.25 -12.11
C ALA A 166 -9.54 -12.32 -13.15
N LEU A 167 -10.23 -11.94 -14.22
CA LEU A 167 -10.50 -12.83 -15.35
C LEU A 167 -9.22 -13.25 -16.07
N ARG A 168 -8.32 -12.29 -16.36
CA ARG A 168 -7.02 -12.58 -16.99
C ARG A 168 -6.17 -13.53 -16.14
N TRP A 169 -6.10 -13.31 -14.83
CA TRP A 169 -5.36 -14.18 -13.92
C TRP A 169 -5.95 -15.58 -13.83
N ALA A 170 -7.29 -15.72 -13.93
CA ALA A 170 -7.93 -17.02 -14.00
C ALA A 170 -7.54 -17.77 -15.29
N ASP A 171 -7.51 -17.08 -16.43
CA ASP A 171 -7.06 -17.65 -17.71
C ASP A 171 -5.58 -18.04 -17.66
N GLU A 172 -4.70 -17.18 -17.11
CA GLU A 172 -3.28 -17.46 -16.91
C GLU A 172 -3.06 -18.70 -16.02
N LEU A 173 -3.84 -18.83 -14.94
CA LEU A 173 -3.81 -20.01 -14.08
C LEU A 173 -4.22 -21.29 -14.83
N LEU A 174 -5.32 -21.23 -15.58
CA LEU A 174 -5.79 -22.38 -16.37
C LEU A 174 -4.76 -22.79 -17.43
N ASP A 175 -4.12 -21.83 -18.08
CA ASP A 175 -3.10 -22.10 -19.09
C ASP A 175 -1.81 -22.68 -18.48
N ASN A 176 -1.43 -22.25 -17.28
CA ASN A 176 -0.33 -22.89 -16.53
C ASN A 176 -0.65 -24.35 -16.19
N ILE A 177 -1.88 -24.63 -15.73
CA ILE A 177 -2.33 -26.00 -15.44
C ILE A 177 -2.32 -26.87 -16.72
N LYS A 178 -2.83 -26.36 -17.85
CA LYS A 178 -2.81 -27.09 -19.14
C LYS A 178 -1.41 -27.44 -19.61
N LYS A 179 -0.42 -26.58 -19.32
CA LYS A 179 1.01 -26.82 -19.62
C LYS A 179 1.69 -27.76 -18.63
N GLY A 180 0.95 -28.30 -17.66
CA GLY A 180 1.47 -29.19 -16.62
C GLY A 180 2.17 -28.46 -15.47
N ASN A 181 2.13 -27.13 -15.41
CA ASN A 181 2.70 -26.37 -14.31
C ASN A 181 1.71 -26.30 -13.14
N THR A 182 1.73 -27.32 -12.29
CA THR A 182 0.84 -27.48 -11.14
C THR A 182 1.55 -27.34 -9.79
N LYS A 183 2.82 -26.92 -9.79
CA LYS A 183 3.58 -26.71 -8.54
C LYS A 183 3.04 -25.48 -7.81
N VAL A 184 2.64 -25.66 -6.55
CA VAL A 184 2.08 -24.58 -5.70
C VAL A 184 2.95 -24.25 -4.49
N PHE A 185 3.97 -25.06 -4.21
CA PHE A 185 4.84 -24.91 -3.06
C PHE A 185 6.25 -25.42 -3.37
N THR A 186 7.25 -24.68 -2.90
CA THR A 186 8.64 -25.13 -2.88
C THR A 186 9.17 -24.95 -1.47
N ALA A 187 9.47 -26.04 -0.78
CA ALA A 187 10.10 -25.97 0.53
C ALA A 187 11.47 -25.30 0.42
N LYS A 188 11.75 -24.35 1.32
CA LYS A 188 13.05 -23.70 1.48
C LYS A 188 13.51 -23.88 2.92
N PRO A 189 14.82 -24.09 3.18
CA PRO A 189 15.34 -24.08 4.54
C PRO A 189 14.96 -22.78 5.25
N ILE A 190 14.34 -22.89 6.42
CA ILE A 190 13.96 -21.73 7.24
C ILE A 190 15.16 -21.39 8.13
N PRO A 191 15.67 -20.14 8.09
CA PRO A 191 16.75 -19.73 8.98
C PRO A 191 16.28 -19.70 10.44
N GLY A 192 17.20 -19.88 11.39
CA GLY A 192 16.88 -19.88 12.83
C GLY A 192 16.46 -18.52 13.40
N SER A 193 16.55 -17.44 12.62
CA SER A 193 16.07 -16.09 12.97
C SER A 193 15.85 -15.26 11.71
N GLY A 194 14.90 -14.32 11.71
CA GLY A 194 14.72 -13.39 10.59
C GLY A 194 13.69 -12.28 10.83
N ILE A 195 13.59 -11.38 9.85
CA ILE A 195 12.56 -10.34 9.81
C ILE A 195 11.84 -10.41 8.47
N GLY A 196 10.51 -10.57 8.52
CA GLY A 196 9.64 -10.49 7.36
C GLY A 196 8.99 -9.12 7.21
N LYS A 197 8.97 -8.60 5.98
CA LYS A 197 8.16 -7.43 5.61
C LYS A 197 7.24 -7.82 4.45
N GLY A 198 5.96 -8.00 4.75
CA GLY A 198 4.92 -8.18 3.73
C GLY A 198 4.39 -6.82 3.32
N GLY A 199 4.00 -6.64 2.05
CA GLY A 199 3.37 -5.38 1.64
C GLY A 199 2.39 -5.61 0.51
N TRP A 200 1.13 -5.20 0.69
CA TRP A 200 0.09 -5.31 -0.32
C TRP A 200 -0.90 -4.14 -0.26
N ASP A 201 -1.75 -4.09 -1.27
CA ASP A 201 -2.74 -3.04 -1.49
C ASP A 201 -4.13 -3.52 -1.08
N ALA A 202 -4.42 -3.39 0.22
CA ALA A 202 -5.73 -3.72 0.77
C ALA A 202 -6.82 -2.80 0.18
N PRO A 203 -8.12 -3.17 0.30
CA PRO A 203 -9.22 -2.35 -0.22
C PRO A 203 -9.25 -0.91 0.32
N ARG A 204 -8.72 -0.70 1.54
CA ARG A 204 -8.67 0.61 2.21
C ARG A 204 -7.31 1.29 2.14
N GLY A 205 -6.34 0.70 1.45
CA GLY A 205 -5.02 1.31 1.26
C GLY A 205 -3.88 0.37 1.58
N ARG A 206 -2.72 0.98 1.85
CA ARG A 206 -1.46 0.27 2.04
C ARG A 206 -1.49 -0.53 3.35
N ASN A 207 -1.13 -1.81 3.29
CA ASN A 207 -0.88 -2.63 4.46
C ASN A 207 0.53 -3.22 4.36
N THR A 208 1.29 -3.15 5.46
CA THR A 208 2.64 -3.70 5.58
C THR A 208 2.85 -4.40 6.92
N PRO A 209 2.43 -5.65 7.08
CA PRO A 209 2.78 -6.40 8.27
C PRO A 209 4.28 -6.64 8.31
N SER A 210 4.86 -6.41 9.48
CA SER A 210 6.27 -6.67 9.76
C SER A 210 6.39 -7.39 11.08
N GLN A 211 7.05 -8.54 11.10
CA GLN A 211 7.19 -9.38 12.29
C GLN A 211 8.60 -9.98 12.35
N PRO A 212 9.28 -9.91 13.50
CA PRO A 212 10.43 -10.77 13.78
C PRO A 212 9.98 -12.21 14.07
N TRP A 213 10.82 -13.19 13.79
CA TRP A 213 10.65 -14.58 14.19
C TRP A 213 11.99 -15.27 14.46
#